data_AF-A0A844KHY6-F1
#
_entry.id   AF-A0A844KHY6-F1
#
_cell.length_a   1.000
_cell.length_b   1.000
_cell.length_c   1.000
_cell.angle_alpha   90.00
_cell.angle_beta   90.00
_cell.angle_gamma   90.00
#
_symmetry.space_group_name_H-M   'P 1'
#
loop_
_entity.id
_entity.type
_entity.pdbx_description
1 polymer ?
#
loop_
_entity_poly.entity_id
_entity_poly.type
_entity_poly.pdbx_seq_one_letter_code
_entity_poly.pdbx_strand_id
1 'polypeptide(L)'
;MFAYYIYLIQTNVRFRIKQEEFIMKRVYNEKISPRANESLTRREHTVQTQKRVIVLVCVLVIFAVILIGNSIITFAGSRAEQPVHKYYTSVQLQKGDSLWSLADQYAASDRTSRAQFIDEVCELNGISEDNTLHSGEYLVVSYYSPEIR
;
A
#
# COMPACT_ATOMS: atom_id res chain seq x y z
N MET A 1 -16.60 -51.22 78.61
CA MET A 1 -15.26 -50.58 78.56
C MET A 1 -14.41 -51.10 77.39
N PHE A 2 -14.31 -52.43 77.18
CA PHE A 2 -13.49 -53.03 76.10
C PHE A 2 -13.89 -52.60 74.67
N ALA A 3 -15.19 -52.56 74.37
CA ALA A 3 -15.69 -52.14 73.05
C ALA A 3 -15.35 -50.68 72.69
N TYR A 4 -15.35 -49.79 73.69
CA TYR A 4 -14.97 -48.38 73.51
C TYR A 4 -13.48 -48.25 73.18
N TYR A 5 -12.63 -49.03 73.84
CA TYR A 5 -11.19 -49.06 73.57
C TYR A 5 -10.88 -49.58 72.16
N ILE A 6 -11.55 -50.64 71.71
CA ILE A 6 -11.44 -51.14 70.33
C ILE A 6 -11.86 -50.07 69.34
N TYR A 7 -13.00 -49.41 69.57
CA TYR A 7 -13.48 -48.33 68.69
C TYR A 7 -12.46 -47.19 68.59
N LEU A 8 -11.93 -46.75 69.72
CA LEU A 8 -10.92 -45.68 69.77
C LEU A 8 -9.65 -46.05 68.97
N ILE A 9 -9.20 -47.30 69.09
CA ILE A 9 -8.06 -47.81 68.32
C ILE A 9 -8.37 -47.80 66.83
N GLN A 10 -9.53 -48.32 66.43
CA GLN A 10 -9.96 -48.37 65.02
C GLN A 10 -10.03 -46.96 64.40
N THR A 11 -10.58 -45.99 65.13
CA THR A 11 -10.65 -44.59 64.66
C THR A 11 -9.27 -43.95 64.54
N ASN A 12 -8.36 -44.20 65.49
CA ASN A 12 -7.01 -43.64 65.46
C ASN A 12 -6.19 -44.23 64.29
N VAL A 13 -6.28 -45.55 64.07
CA VAL A 13 -5.63 -46.22 62.93
C VAL A 13 -6.18 -45.68 61.61
N ARG A 14 -7.51 -45.54 61.50
CA ARG A 14 -8.16 -44.99 60.29
C ARG A 14 -7.73 -43.54 60.02
N PHE A 15 -7.59 -42.74 61.06
CA PHE A 15 -7.15 -41.35 60.95
C PHE A 15 -5.70 -41.26 60.48
N ARG A 16 -4.80 -42.06 61.08
CA ARG A 16 -3.38 -42.16 60.68
C ARG A 16 -3.23 -42.52 59.21
N ILE A 17 -3.96 -43.53 58.73
CA ILE A 17 -3.90 -43.96 57.32
C ILE A 17 -4.36 -42.85 56.38
N LYS A 18 -5.48 -42.17 56.68
CA LYS A 18 -5.96 -41.03 55.88
C LYS A 18 -4.95 -39.88 55.84
N GLN A 19 -4.27 -39.63 56.96
CA GLN A 19 -3.25 -38.60 57.03
C GLN A 19 -2.05 -38.93 56.15
N GLU A 20 -1.58 -40.18 56.16
CA GLU A 20 -0.47 -40.61 55.29
C GLU A 20 -0.84 -40.59 53.81
N GLU A 21 -2.05 -41.00 53.43
CA GLU A 21 -2.53 -40.86 52.06
C GLU A 21 -2.56 -39.39 51.60
N PHE A 22 -2.97 -38.48 52.48
CA PHE A 22 -3.01 -37.05 52.18
C PHE A 22 -1.59 -36.48 52.00
N ILE A 23 -0.67 -36.87 52.87
CA ILE A 23 0.75 -36.48 52.78
C ILE A 23 1.35 -37.01 51.48
N MET A 24 1.13 -38.29 51.16
CA MET A 24 1.63 -38.91 49.93
C MET A 24 1.06 -38.25 48.68
N LYS A 25 -0.23 -37.92 48.65
CA LYS A 25 -0.84 -37.17 47.54
C LYS A 25 -0.25 -35.78 47.39
N ARG A 26 -0.02 -35.06 48.49
CA ARG A 26 0.63 -33.74 48.44
C ARG A 26 2.05 -33.84 47.90
N VAL A 27 2.86 -34.76 48.43
CA VAL A 27 4.25 -34.96 47.99
C VAL A 27 4.31 -35.42 46.53
N TYR A 28 3.41 -36.29 46.10
CA TYR A 28 3.32 -36.73 44.71
C TYR A 28 2.95 -35.57 43.78
N ASN A 29 1.93 -34.78 44.14
CA ASN A 29 1.48 -33.64 43.35
C ASN A 29 2.52 -32.52 43.30
N GLU A 30 3.24 -32.29 44.39
CA GLU A 30 4.34 -31.32 44.49
C GLU A 30 5.58 -31.73 43.68
N LYS A 31 5.78 -33.03 43.41
CA LYS A 31 6.88 -33.51 42.55
C LYS A 31 6.49 -33.63 41.08
N ILE A 32 5.22 -33.89 40.78
CA ILE A 32 4.70 -33.96 39.42
C ILE A 32 4.45 -32.55 38.86
N SER A 33 3.91 -31.63 39.65
CA SER A 33 3.58 -30.27 39.19
C SER A 33 4.78 -29.48 38.64
N PRO A 34 6.00 -29.52 39.21
CA PRO A 34 7.16 -28.81 38.66
C PRO A 34 7.66 -29.49 37.39
N ARG A 35 7.73 -30.83 37.37
CA ARG A 35 8.19 -31.61 36.20
C ARG A 35 7.24 -31.48 35.00
N ALA A 36 5.94 -31.47 35.26
CA ALA A 36 4.93 -31.20 34.26
C ALA A 36 5.07 -29.77 33.72
N ASN A 37 5.27 -28.78 34.59
CA ASN A 37 5.43 -27.40 34.21
C ASN A 37 6.75 -27.12 33.46
N GLU A 38 7.85 -27.78 33.83
CA GLU A 38 9.15 -27.73 33.14
C GLU A 38 9.06 -28.29 31.71
N SER A 39 8.27 -29.35 31.51
CA SER A 39 8.08 -29.92 30.17
C SER A 39 7.23 -29.03 29.24
N LEU A 40 6.30 -28.25 29.82
CA LEU A 40 5.49 -27.27 29.08
C LEU A 40 6.32 -26.04 28.73
N THR A 41 7.06 -25.49 29.69
CA THR A 41 7.92 -24.30 29.49
C THR A 41 9.05 -24.55 28.48
N ARG A 42 9.66 -25.74 28.44
CA ARG A 42 10.67 -26.10 27.40
C ARG A 42 10.12 -26.04 25.97
N ARG A 43 8.85 -26.40 25.79
CA ARG A 43 8.15 -26.32 24.50
C ARG A 43 7.69 -24.90 24.19
N GLU A 44 7.40 -24.11 25.20
CA GLU A 44 7.00 -22.70 25.03
C GLU A 44 8.15 -21.84 24.49
N HIS A 45 9.39 -22.04 24.92
CA HIS A 45 10.51 -21.22 24.43
C HIS A 45 10.77 -21.39 22.92
N THR A 46 10.72 -22.62 22.39
CA THR A 46 10.89 -22.86 20.96
C THR A 46 9.70 -22.34 20.15
N VAL A 47 8.47 -22.55 20.63
CA VAL A 47 7.24 -22.09 19.95
C VAL A 47 7.09 -20.57 20.02
N GLN A 48 7.46 -19.92 21.12
CA GLN A 48 7.45 -18.45 21.23
C GLN A 48 8.49 -17.81 20.34
N THR A 49 9.68 -18.40 20.22
CA THR A 49 10.73 -17.90 19.32
C THR A 49 10.31 -18.06 17.86
N GLN A 50 9.69 -19.20 17.48
CA GLN A 50 9.11 -19.40 16.16
C GLN A 50 7.99 -18.40 15.85
N LYS A 51 7.07 -18.16 16.80
CA LYS A 51 6.01 -17.15 16.65
C LYS A 51 6.58 -15.74 16.46
N ARG A 52 7.63 -15.37 17.21
CA ARG A 52 8.32 -14.07 17.06
C ARG A 52 9.00 -13.93 15.69
N VAL A 53 9.65 -14.99 15.19
CA VAL A 53 10.28 -14.99 13.85
C VAL A 53 9.23 -14.85 12.75
N ILE A 54 8.09 -15.55 12.84
CA ILE A 54 7.01 -15.44 11.86
C ILE A 54 6.46 -14.00 11.83
N VAL A 55 6.19 -13.40 12.99
CA VAL A 55 5.72 -12.01 13.06
C VAL A 55 6.75 -11.05 12.45
N LEU A 56 8.04 -11.23 12.72
CA LEU A 56 9.11 -10.39 12.18
C LEU A 56 9.20 -10.52 10.65
N VAL A 57 9.09 -11.73 10.12
CA VAL A 57 9.05 -11.99 8.67
C VAL A 57 7.81 -11.33 8.04
N CYS A 58 6.63 -11.45 8.64
CA CYS A 58 5.41 -10.80 8.15
C CYS A 58 5.56 -9.28 8.10
N VAL A 59 6.15 -8.65 9.13
CA VAL A 59 6.41 -7.21 9.16
C VAL A 59 7.37 -6.80 8.03
N LEU A 60 8.45 -7.55 7.82
CA LEU A 60 9.39 -7.30 6.73
C LEU A 60 8.74 -7.42 5.35
N VAL A 61 7.87 -8.42 5.16
CA VAL A 61 7.12 -8.60 3.90
C VAL A 61 6.17 -7.42 3.66
N ILE A 62 5.42 -7.00 4.68
CA ILE A 62 4.53 -5.83 4.57
C ILE A 62 5.34 -4.58 4.21
N PHE A 63 6.49 -4.37 4.86
CA PHE A 63 7.36 -3.23 4.56
C PHE A 63 7.89 -3.28 3.13
N ALA A 64 8.31 -4.46 2.65
CA ALA A 64 8.74 -4.66 1.27
C ALA A 64 7.62 -4.37 0.26
N VAL A 65 6.39 -4.82 0.52
CA VAL A 65 5.21 -4.54 -0.33
C VAL A 65 4.93 -3.04 -0.38
N ILE A 66 4.99 -2.33 0.75
CA ILE A 66 4.78 -0.87 0.80
C ILE A 66 5.87 -0.14 0.01
N LEU A 67 7.14 -0.53 0.14
CA LEU A 67 8.24 0.08 -0.60
C LEU A 67 8.13 -0.14 -2.11
N ILE A 68 7.79 -1.36 -2.54
CA ILE A 68 7.64 -1.69 -3.97
C ILE A 68 6.38 -1.02 -4.55
N GLY A 69 5.27 -1.03 -3.81
CA GLY A 69 4.02 -0.37 -4.22
C GLY A 69 4.18 1.13 -4.42
N ASN A 70 4.91 1.81 -3.52
CA ASN A 70 5.22 3.24 -3.66
C ASN A 70 6.15 3.54 -4.85
N SER A 71 7.11 2.66 -5.15
CA SER A 71 7.97 2.81 -6.34
C SER A 71 7.19 2.73 -7.65
N ILE A 72 6.18 1.87 -7.75
CA ILE A 72 5.34 1.75 -8.97
C ILE A 72 4.49 3.01 -9.17
N ILE A 73 3.88 3.54 -8.11
CA ILE A 73 3.05 4.76 -8.16
C ILE A 73 3.92 5.99 -8.49
N THR A 74 5.11 6.08 -7.89
CA THR A 74 6.04 7.20 -8.16
C THR A 74 6.63 7.11 -9.57
N PHE A 75 6.89 5.91 -10.10
CA PHE A 75 7.41 5.73 -11.46
C PHE A 75 6.34 5.98 -12.55
N ALA A 76 5.06 5.70 -12.24
CA ALA A 76 3.94 6.13 -13.08
C ALA A 76 3.78 7.67 -13.07
N GLY A 77 4.08 8.33 -11.94
CA GLY A 77 4.12 9.78 -11.83
C GLY A 77 5.35 10.44 -12.49
N SER A 78 6.48 9.74 -12.61
CA SER A 78 7.69 10.28 -13.29
C SER A 78 7.67 10.14 -14.81
N ARG A 79 6.67 9.44 -15.36
CA ARG A 79 6.31 9.47 -16.79
C ARG A 79 5.16 10.44 -17.08
N ALA A 80 4.71 11.20 -16.09
CA ALA A 80 3.92 12.38 -16.38
C ALA A 80 4.86 13.34 -17.13
N GLU A 81 4.71 13.36 -18.45
CA GLU A 81 4.95 14.55 -19.27
C GLU A 81 4.81 15.78 -18.38
N GLN A 82 5.86 16.61 -18.36
CA GLN A 82 5.79 17.93 -17.72
C GLN A 82 4.41 18.52 -18.01
N PRO A 83 3.67 19.05 -17.03
CA PRO A 83 2.34 19.59 -17.28
C PRO A 83 2.46 20.73 -18.28
N VAL A 84 2.25 20.42 -19.56
CA VAL A 84 2.31 21.41 -20.62
C VAL A 84 0.93 22.05 -20.67
N HIS A 85 0.88 23.32 -20.35
CA HIS A 85 -0.35 24.07 -20.28
C HIS A 85 -0.71 24.60 -21.68
N LYS A 86 -1.99 24.48 -22.04
CA LYS A 86 -2.53 24.99 -23.30
C LYS A 86 -2.80 26.49 -23.17
N TYR A 87 -2.21 27.27 -24.06
CA TYR A 87 -2.39 28.72 -24.13
C TYR A 87 -2.86 29.13 -25.51
N TYR A 88 -3.53 30.28 -25.59
CA TYR A 88 -3.99 30.87 -26.84
C TYR A 88 -3.18 32.13 -27.14
N THR A 89 -2.74 32.27 -28.38
CA THR A 89 -2.03 33.46 -28.86
C THR A 89 -2.61 33.91 -30.20
N SER A 90 -2.59 35.22 -30.45
CA SER A 90 -3.00 35.80 -31.73
C SER A 90 -1.79 36.00 -32.63
N VAL A 91 -1.76 35.36 -33.78
CA VAL A 91 -0.67 35.44 -34.76
C VAL A 91 -1.16 36.13 -36.02
N GLN A 92 -0.37 37.05 -36.56
CA GLN A 92 -0.71 37.76 -37.79
C GLN A 92 -0.25 36.97 -39.02
N LEU A 93 -1.14 36.75 -39.99
CA LEU A 93 -0.84 36.06 -41.25
C LEU A 93 0.00 36.94 -42.18
N GLN A 94 1.20 36.50 -42.55
CA GLN A 94 2.01 37.17 -43.56
C GLN A 94 1.73 36.64 -44.98
N LYS A 95 2.16 37.40 -45.98
CA LYS A 95 1.90 37.08 -47.39
C LYS A 95 2.72 35.84 -47.79
N GLY A 96 2.05 34.69 -47.89
CA GLY A 96 2.67 33.40 -48.19
C GLY A 96 2.56 32.39 -47.05
N ASP A 97 2.08 32.81 -45.87
CA ASP A 97 1.78 31.88 -44.79
C ASP A 97 0.53 31.07 -45.10
N SER A 98 0.55 29.80 -44.70
CA SER A 98 -0.59 28.89 -44.76
C SER A 98 -0.84 28.31 -43.38
N LEU A 99 -2.06 27.82 -43.12
CA LEU A 99 -2.35 27.10 -41.87
C LEU A 99 -1.41 25.91 -41.67
N TRP A 100 -0.90 25.32 -42.76
CA TRP A 100 0.10 24.26 -42.74
C TRP A 100 1.46 24.70 -42.20
N SER A 101 1.96 25.87 -42.60
CA SER A 101 3.22 26.40 -42.06
C SER A 101 3.09 26.83 -40.60
N LEU A 102 1.91 27.30 -40.18
CA LEU A 102 1.62 27.54 -38.76
C LEU A 102 1.54 26.23 -37.96
N ALA A 103 0.95 25.18 -38.52
CA ALA A 103 0.92 23.86 -37.90
C ALA A 103 2.33 23.32 -37.70
N ASP A 104 3.24 23.47 -38.65
CA ASP A 104 4.64 23.06 -38.46
C ASP A 104 5.37 23.86 -37.37
N GLN A 105 4.96 25.11 -37.12
CA GLN A 105 5.58 25.96 -36.08
C GLN A 105 4.99 25.74 -34.68
N TYR A 106 3.68 25.46 -34.58
CA TYR A 106 2.94 25.44 -33.31
C TYR A 106 2.34 24.08 -32.94
N ALA A 107 2.26 23.11 -33.86
CA ALA A 107 1.81 21.77 -33.50
C ALA A 107 2.84 21.15 -32.57
N ALA A 108 2.40 20.80 -31.36
CA ALA A 108 3.17 19.95 -30.47
C ALA A 108 3.32 18.60 -31.17
N SER A 109 4.55 18.30 -31.62
CA SER A 109 4.89 17.16 -32.49
C SER A 109 4.53 15.79 -31.90
N ASP A 110 4.22 15.75 -30.61
CA ASP A 110 3.88 14.57 -29.83
C ASP A 110 2.36 14.42 -29.55
N ARG A 111 1.56 15.48 -29.64
CA ARG A 111 0.16 15.47 -29.17
C ARG A 111 -0.92 15.72 -30.22
N THR A 112 -0.61 16.44 -31.29
CA THR A 112 -1.64 16.86 -32.26
C THR A 112 -1.14 16.68 -33.68
N SER A 113 -1.92 15.96 -34.50
CA SER A 113 -1.62 15.86 -35.93
C SER A 113 -1.87 17.20 -36.64
N ARG A 114 -1.16 17.47 -37.73
CA ARG A 114 -1.34 18.71 -38.51
C ARG A 114 -2.81 18.98 -38.87
N ALA A 115 -3.53 17.93 -39.27
CA ALA A 115 -4.95 18.03 -39.62
C ALA A 115 -5.80 18.51 -38.42
N GLN A 116 -5.61 17.89 -37.25
CA GLN A 116 -6.33 18.27 -36.03
C GLN A 116 -6.00 19.70 -35.57
N PHE A 117 -4.76 20.15 -35.75
CA PHE A 117 -4.38 21.53 -35.45
C PHE A 117 -5.10 22.51 -36.38
N ILE A 118 -5.19 22.20 -37.68
CA ILE A 118 -5.88 23.03 -38.66
C ILE A 118 -7.37 23.10 -38.35
N ASP A 119 -8.01 21.97 -38.05
CA ASP A 119 -9.43 21.90 -37.68
C ASP A 119 -9.73 22.76 -36.44
N GLU A 120 -8.90 22.67 -35.40
CA GLU A 120 -9.05 23.47 -34.19
C GLU A 120 -8.90 24.97 -34.47
N VAL A 121 -7.89 25.38 -35.25
CA VAL A 121 -7.69 26.79 -35.60
C VAL A 121 -8.85 27.31 -36.45
N CYS A 122 -9.41 26.50 -37.34
CA CYS A 122 -10.60 26.85 -38.12
C CYS A 122 -11.83 27.04 -37.23
N GLU A 123 -12.04 26.16 -36.25
CA GLU A 123 -13.14 26.25 -35.28
C GLU A 123 -13.01 27.49 -34.40
N LEU A 124 -11.80 27.76 -33.87
CA LEU A 124 -11.54 28.92 -33.00
C LEU A 124 -11.74 30.26 -33.69
N ASN A 125 -11.46 30.33 -34.98
CA ASN A 125 -11.53 31.58 -35.75
C ASN A 125 -12.76 31.65 -36.67
N GLY A 126 -13.64 30.64 -36.65
CA GLY A 126 -14.84 30.59 -37.50
C GLY A 126 -14.52 30.60 -38.99
N ILE A 127 -13.40 29.99 -39.38
CA ILE A 127 -12.95 29.94 -40.77
C ILE A 127 -13.67 28.80 -41.46
N SER A 128 -14.60 29.14 -42.35
CA SER A 128 -15.30 28.19 -43.21
C SER A 128 -14.30 27.41 -44.08
N GLU A 129 -14.58 26.14 -44.41
CA GLU A 129 -13.72 25.29 -45.28
C GLU A 129 -13.39 25.94 -46.64
N ASP A 130 -14.19 26.92 -47.09
CA ASP A 130 -14.02 27.66 -48.34
C ASP A 130 -13.21 28.97 -48.22
N ASN A 131 -12.77 29.36 -47.01
CA ASN A 131 -12.24 30.72 -46.78
C ASN A 131 -10.75 30.85 -47.14
N THR A 132 -10.52 31.72 -48.13
CA THR A 132 -9.22 32.22 -48.53
C THR A 132 -8.63 33.09 -47.43
N LEU A 133 -7.55 32.64 -46.80
CA LEU A 133 -6.81 33.39 -45.78
C LEU A 133 -6.25 34.68 -46.39
N HIS A 134 -6.50 35.82 -45.75
CA HIS A 134 -5.99 37.11 -46.19
C HIS A 134 -4.78 37.55 -45.35
N SER A 135 -3.72 37.98 -46.02
CA SER A 135 -2.53 38.50 -45.33
C SER A 135 -2.89 39.78 -44.57
N GLY A 136 -2.48 39.85 -43.31
CA GLY A 136 -2.77 40.94 -42.38
C GLY A 136 -3.81 40.60 -41.31
N GLU A 137 -4.53 39.48 -41.45
CA GLU A 137 -5.53 39.01 -40.49
C GLU A 137 -4.88 38.31 -39.28
N TYR A 138 -5.54 38.39 -38.12
CA TYR A 138 -5.06 37.77 -36.88
C TYR A 138 -5.80 36.46 -36.64
N LEU A 139 -5.04 35.38 -36.47
CA LEU A 139 -5.52 34.05 -36.12
C LEU A 139 -5.24 33.75 -34.66
N VAL A 140 -6.24 33.27 -33.94
CA VAL A 140 -6.07 32.66 -32.62
C VAL A 140 -5.59 31.22 -32.81
N VAL A 141 -4.39 30.91 -32.30
CA VAL A 141 -3.83 29.55 -32.31
C VAL A 141 -3.56 29.08 -30.89
N SER A 142 -3.74 27.78 -30.66
CA SER A 142 -3.36 27.15 -29.40
C SER A 142 -1.92 26.65 -29.46
N TYR A 143 -1.13 26.92 -28.42
CA TYR A 143 0.21 26.38 -28.26
C TYR A 143 0.39 25.79 -26.85
N TYR A 144 1.34 24.87 -26.72
CA TYR A 144 1.62 24.17 -25.47
C TYR A 144 2.96 24.68 -24.90
N SER A 145 2.96 25.20 -23.67
CA SER A 145 4.18 25.61 -22.96
C SER A 145 4.31 24.93 -21.60
N PRO A 146 5.51 24.48 -21.19
CA PRO A 146 5.76 23.93 -19.86
C PRO A 146 5.79 25.04 -18.77
N GLU A 147 5.85 26.31 -19.17
CA GLU A 147 5.86 27.44 -18.24
C GLU A 147 4.44 27.86 -17.85
N ILE A 148 4.24 28.16 -16.56
CA ILE A 148 3.00 28.78 -16.05
C ILE A 148 3.13 30.29 -16.26
N ARG A 149 2.31 30.87 -17.15
CA ARG A 149 2.34 32.31 -17.46
C ARG A 149 1.21 33.07 -16.79
#